data_AF-A0AAU8MRK6-F1
#
_entry.id   AF-A0AAU8MRK6-F1
#
_cell.length_a   1.000
_cell.length_b   1.000
_cell.length_c   1.000
_cell.angle_alpha   90.00
_cell.angle_beta   90.00
_cell.angle_gamma   90.00
#
_symmetry.space_group_name_H-M   'P 1'
#
loop_
_entity.id
_entity.type
_entity.pdbx_description
1 polymer ?
#
loop_
_entity_poly.entity_id
_entity_poly.type
_entity_poly.pdbx_seq_one_letter_code
_entity_poly.pdbx_strand_id
1 'polypeptide(L)'
;MSVRMRILAEGVHRHVLARFMLTAAAAMASAVASPAPASSCKQRLLQDLGWRFEPDATAPTGVQAGRPCDRADLQDAKAHGDLTVRWPSELSVAERERRLDQLLRHPATVCAYGYALGAATRRAVDRLSANGGFRFTGVQLGWIGFGPTGARHDGWRATAWFGRGYRPAGANSRAIEAFYRGRMRGECGLGRQIAQYAAQLELYGPAGFDREFAADEIAIGTFNRIRRSRSILLGSSAGEFSRDGIAVQASRSGRQAFMGLPGFIYHVFDRSALDDINNQAENFVVYDVSAAAADALRRHRGFEHYNRRNREIWTLARGLRPRPLRRYYERLLYERDPALRAELSADARAALARIDTELSDPFYRGFEVYVHKQGVKPVGYHIARLLDRNPRTPFRIELGLHNLHTTLYRRYIAHRLAQCGARAETPASDPAAGATTAVSGRSGSPVR
;
A
#
# COMPACT_ATOMS: atom_id res chain seq x y z
N MET A 1 -70.07 -17.55 -94.42
CA MET A 1 -69.55 -17.12 -95.73
C MET A 1 -68.26 -16.37 -95.44
N SER A 2 -67.08 -17.01 -95.57
CA SER A 2 -66.32 -17.19 -96.82
C SER A 2 -66.01 -15.84 -97.47
N VAL A 3 -64.78 -15.40 -97.79
CA VAL A 3 -63.42 -15.97 -97.81
C VAL A 3 -62.45 -14.79 -98.11
N ARG A 4 -61.27 -14.79 -97.45
CA ARG A 4 -59.86 -14.44 -97.85
C ARG A 4 -59.59 -13.31 -98.89
N MET A 5 -58.45 -12.58 -98.87
CA MET A 5 -57.08 -13.11 -98.93
C MET A 5 -55.93 -12.05 -98.82
N ARG A 6 -54.99 -12.28 -97.87
CA ARG A 6 -53.49 -12.19 -97.89
C ARG A 6 -52.78 -10.85 -98.24
N ILE A 7 -51.60 -10.49 -97.70
CA ILE A 7 -50.27 -11.18 -97.70
C ILE A 7 -49.32 -10.55 -96.63
N LEU A 8 -48.63 -11.43 -95.85
CA LEU A 8 -47.23 -11.47 -95.28
C LEU A 8 -46.59 -10.19 -94.66
N ALA A 9 -45.74 -10.23 -93.61
CA ALA A 9 -44.74 -11.22 -93.20
C ALA A 9 -44.31 -11.08 -91.71
N GLU A 10 -43.92 -12.22 -91.10
CA GLU A 10 -42.78 -12.51 -90.18
C GLU A 10 -42.45 -11.54 -89.01
N GLY A 11 -42.15 -11.91 -87.75
CA GLY A 11 -41.90 -13.13 -86.96
C GLY A 11 -41.33 -12.64 -85.59
N VAL A 12 -41.89 -12.97 -84.40
CA VAL A 12 -41.54 -14.11 -83.51
C VAL A 12 -40.10 -13.98 -82.91
N HIS A 13 -39.74 -13.97 -81.60
CA HIS A 13 -40.22 -14.58 -80.34
C HIS A 13 -39.51 -13.90 -79.10
N ARG A 14 -40.21 -13.63 -77.97
CA ARG A 14 -40.24 -14.34 -76.64
C ARG A 14 -38.92 -14.40 -75.84
N HIS A 15 -38.82 -13.72 -74.68
CA HIS A 15 -39.12 -14.11 -73.26
C HIS A 15 -37.93 -14.71 -72.48
N VAL A 16 -37.68 -14.21 -71.25
CA VAL A 16 -37.64 -14.98 -69.97
C VAL A 16 -37.30 -14.05 -68.77
N LEU A 17 -37.96 -14.35 -67.65
CA LEU A 17 -37.98 -13.73 -66.31
C LEU A 17 -36.66 -13.77 -65.51
N ALA A 18 -36.48 -12.84 -64.56
CA ALA A 18 -36.13 -13.17 -63.16
C ALA A 18 -36.30 -11.97 -62.19
N ARG A 19 -37.04 -12.20 -61.11
CA ARG A 19 -37.23 -11.33 -59.93
C ARG A 19 -36.01 -11.43 -58.99
N PHE A 20 -35.59 -10.33 -58.38
CA PHE A 20 -35.03 -10.33 -57.02
C PHE A 20 -35.40 -9.03 -56.30
N MET A 21 -36.13 -9.18 -55.18
CA MET A 21 -36.28 -8.16 -54.14
C MET A 21 -34.99 -8.03 -53.35
N LEU A 22 -34.63 -6.84 -52.87
CA LEU A 22 -34.09 -6.68 -51.51
C LEU A 22 -34.16 -5.23 -51.03
N THR A 23 -34.97 -5.04 -49.99
CA THR A 23 -35.09 -3.90 -49.09
C THR A 23 -33.83 -3.77 -48.23
N ALA A 24 -33.24 -2.57 -48.16
CA ALA A 24 -32.16 -2.25 -47.22
C ALA A 24 -32.63 -1.16 -46.24
N ALA A 25 -33.28 -1.59 -45.15
CA ALA A 25 -33.41 -0.78 -43.95
C ALA A 25 -32.13 -0.99 -43.13
N ALA A 26 -31.25 0.02 -43.12
CA ALA A 26 -30.06 0.03 -42.28
C ALA A 26 -30.47 0.29 -40.82
N ALA A 27 -30.65 -0.79 -40.07
CA ALA A 27 -30.67 -0.73 -38.61
C ALA A 27 -29.26 -0.43 -38.12
N MET A 28 -28.99 0.82 -37.75
CA MET A 28 -27.85 1.14 -36.89
C MET A 28 -28.13 0.56 -35.50
N ALA A 29 -27.73 -0.68 -35.29
CA ALA A 29 -27.60 -1.25 -33.96
C ALA A 29 -26.43 -0.56 -33.27
N SER A 30 -26.73 0.49 -32.50
CA SER A 30 -25.83 0.97 -31.46
C SER A 30 -25.54 -0.20 -30.53
N ALA A 31 -24.37 -0.81 -30.65
CA ALA A 31 -23.89 -1.80 -29.71
C ALA A 31 -23.68 -1.11 -28.37
N VAL A 32 -24.72 -1.11 -27.54
CA VAL A 32 -24.61 -0.75 -26.12
C VAL A 32 -23.67 -1.79 -25.52
N ALA A 33 -22.44 -1.38 -25.20
CA ALA A 33 -21.50 -2.23 -24.50
C ALA A 33 -22.13 -2.61 -23.16
N SER A 34 -22.54 -3.88 -23.03
CA SER A 34 -23.06 -4.38 -21.77
C SER A 34 -21.98 -4.25 -20.69
N PRO A 35 -22.32 -3.79 -19.48
CA PRO A 35 -21.36 -3.76 -18.38
C PRO A 35 -20.77 -5.16 -18.19
N ALA A 36 -19.46 -5.21 -18.01
CA ALA A 36 -18.75 -6.47 -17.87
C ALA A 36 -19.37 -7.25 -16.68
N PRO A 37 -19.68 -8.54 -16.83
CA PRO A 37 -20.33 -9.30 -15.76
C PRO A 37 -19.45 -9.26 -14.50
N ALA A 38 -20.06 -9.19 -13.31
CA ALA A 38 -19.34 -9.02 -12.04
C ALA A 38 -18.16 -10.01 -11.86
N SER A 39 -18.33 -11.25 -12.29
CA SER A 39 -17.30 -12.30 -12.31
C SER A 39 -16.08 -11.94 -13.15
N SER A 40 -16.26 -11.25 -14.27
CA SER A 40 -15.13 -10.77 -15.08
C SER A 40 -14.30 -9.74 -14.32
N CYS A 41 -14.93 -8.87 -13.53
CA CYS A 41 -14.23 -7.89 -12.70
C CYS A 41 -13.53 -8.52 -11.50
N LYS A 42 -14.17 -9.48 -10.82
CA LYS A 42 -13.53 -10.22 -9.73
C LYS A 42 -12.33 -11.03 -10.22
N GLN A 43 -12.47 -11.71 -11.35
CA GLN A 43 -11.36 -12.46 -11.95
C GLN A 43 -10.22 -11.53 -12.36
N ARG A 44 -10.50 -10.41 -13.03
CA ARG A 44 -9.48 -9.43 -13.40
C ARG A 44 -8.75 -8.87 -12.18
N LEU A 45 -9.48 -8.54 -11.11
CA LEU A 45 -8.85 -8.09 -9.86
C LEU A 45 -7.95 -9.17 -9.24
N LEU A 46 -8.39 -10.42 -9.21
CA LEU A 46 -7.55 -11.52 -8.73
C LEU A 46 -6.30 -11.70 -9.60
N GLN A 47 -6.42 -11.55 -10.92
CA GLN A 47 -5.28 -11.58 -11.85
C GLN A 47 -4.31 -10.40 -11.63
N ASP A 48 -4.83 -9.20 -11.37
CA ASP A 48 -4.02 -8.03 -10.99
C ASP A 48 -3.27 -8.26 -9.66
N LEU A 49 -3.89 -9.00 -8.73
CA LEU A 49 -3.26 -9.48 -7.50
C LEU A 49 -2.33 -10.68 -7.73
N GLY A 50 -2.17 -11.14 -8.97
CA GLY A 50 -1.22 -12.17 -9.35
C GLY A 50 -1.78 -13.58 -9.49
N TRP A 51 -3.08 -13.80 -9.25
CA TRP A 51 -3.69 -15.11 -9.46
C TRP A 51 -3.68 -15.50 -10.95
N ARG A 52 -3.27 -16.74 -11.22
CA ARG A 52 -3.37 -17.36 -12.53
C ARG A 52 -4.53 -18.32 -12.58
N PHE A 53 -5.24 -18.30 -13.69
CA PHE A 53 -6.44 -19.07 -13.94
C PHE A 53 -6.11 -20.01 -15.09
N GLU A 54 -5.90 -21.28 -14.78
CA GLU A 54 -5.55 -22.33 -15.74
C GLU A 54 -6.83 -23.13 -16.04
N PRO A 55 -7.38 -23.03 -17.26
CA PRO A 55 -8.45 -23.92 -17.69
C PRO A 55 -7.89 -25.33 -17.80
N ASP A 56 -8.55 -26.28 -17.16
CA ASP A 56 -8.19 -27.68 -17.21
C ASP A 56 -9.48 -28.51 -17.36
N ALA A 57 -9.64 -29.13 -18.53
CA ALA A 57 -10.84 -29.89 -18.88
C ALA A 57 -10.98 -31.19 -18.08
N THR A 58 -9.89 -31.68 -17.48
CA THR A 58 -9.85 -33.00 -16.84
C THR A 58 -9.55 -32.93 -15.35
N ALA A 59 -9.03 -31.80 -14.84
CA ALA A 59 -8.73 -31.69 -13.42
C ALA A 59 -9.94 -31.35 -12.55
N PRO A 60 -10.07 -31.98 -11.36
CA PRO A 60 -10.90 -31.43 -10.30
C PRO A 60 -10.38 -30.02 -9.96
N THR A 61 -11.29 -29.16 -9.54
CA THR A 61 -10.91 -27.78 -9.21
C THR A 61 -9.89 -27.78 -8.08
N GLY A 62 -8.73 -27.16 -8.33
CA GLY A 62 -7.65 -27.08 -7.37
C GLY A 62 -7.21 -25.63 -7.18
N VAL A 63 -7.15 -25.18 -5.91
CA VAL A 63 -6.50 -23.92 -5.55
C VAL A 63 -5.09 -24.22 -5.07
N GLN A 64 -4.10 -23.90 -5.90
CA GLN A 64 -2.68 -23.94 -5.57
C GLN A 64 -2.24 -22.57 -5.08
N ALA A 65 -2.64 -22.25 -3.85
CA ALA A 65 -2.37 -20.94 -3.26
C ALA A 65 -0.86 -20.70 -3.03
N GLY A 66 -0.12 -21.75 -2.67
CA GLY A 66 1.31 -21.66 -2.37
C GLY A 66 1.60 -20.84 -1.10
N ARG A 67 2.79 -20.22 -1.04
CA ARG A 67 3.24 -19.39 0.11
C ARG A 67 3.63 -17.97 -0.30
N PRO A 68 2.71 -17.19 -0.91
CA PRO A 68 3.04 -15.86 -1.41
C PRO A 68 3.54 -14.93 -0.31
N CYS A 69 3.05 -15.03 0.93
CA CYS A 69 3.55 -14.16 2.00
C CYS A 69 5.06 -14.26 2.27
N ASP A 70 5.73 -15.34 1.85
CA ASP A 70 7.17 -15.55 2.07
C ASP A 70 8.04 -15.00 0.93
N ARG A 71 7.45 -14.69 -0.21
CA ARG A 71 8.16 -14.32 -1.43
C ARG A 71 8.55 -12.85 -1.42
N ALA A 72 9.58 -12.49 -2.19
CA ALA A 72 10.05 -11.11 -2.25
C ALA A 72 9.03 -10.18 -2.92
N ASP A 73 8.41 -10.65 -3.99
CA ASP A 73 7.43 -9.93 -4.79
C ASP A 73 6.49 -10.88 -5.54
N LEU A 74 5.57 -10.31 -6.32
CA LEU A 74 4.61 -11.07 -7.13
C LEU A 74 5.27 -11.93 -8.21
N GLN A 75 6.41 -11.50 -8.76
CA GLN A 75 7.09 -12.24 -9.81
C GLN A 75 7.74 -13.50 -9.24
N ASP A 76 8.37 -13.38 -8.07
CA ASP A 76 8.93 -14.50 -7.31
C ASP A 76 7.85 -15.51 -6.89
N ALA A 77 6.68 -15.03 -6.41
CA ALA A 77 5.53 -15.89 -6.12
C ALA A 77 5.06 -16.67 -7.34
N LYS A 78 4.93 -15.97 -8.48
CA LYS A 78 4.55 -16.59 -9.75
C LYS A 78 5.56 -17.64 -10.19
N ALA A 79 6.86 -17.37 -10.09
CA ALA A 79 7.92 -18.30 -10.46
C ALA A 79 7.89 -19.61 -9.64
N HIS A 80 7.41 -19.52 -8.39
CA HIS A 80 7.26 -20.68 -7.51
C HIS A 80 5.91 -21.42 -7.64
N GLY A 81 5.07 -21.04 -8.61
CA GLY A 81 3.76 -21.67 -8.80
C GLY A 81 2.68 -21.21 -7.81
N ASP A 82 2.99 -20.26 -6.92
CA ASP A 82 2.00 -19.70 -5.99
C ASP A 82 0.87 -18.99 -6.77
N LEU A 83 -0.28 -18.80 -6.11
CA LEU A 83 -1.44 -18.08 -6.66
C LEU A 83 -1.95 -18.67 -7.97
N THR A 84 -2.06 -20.00 -8.07
CA THR A 84 -2.61 -20.67 -9.25
C THR A 84 -3.95 -21.32 -8.90
N VAL A 85 -4.94 -21.20 -9.78
CA VAL A 85 -6.20 -21.93 -9.68
C VAL A 85 -6.41 -22.69 -10.97
N ARG A 86 -6.73 -23.98 -10.84
CA ARG A 86 -7.14 -24.87 -11.93
C ARG A 86 -8.63 -25.12 -11.84
N TRP A 87 -9.32 -24.96 -12.95
CA TRP A 87 -10.77 -24.92 -13.03
C TRP A 87 -11.23 -25.69 -14.27
N PRO A 88 -12.39 -26.36 -14.21
CA PRO A 88 -13.06 -26.85 -15.40
C PRO A 88 -13.25 -25.74 -16.43
N SER A 89 -13.06 -26.08 -17.71
CA SER A 89 -13.29 -25.18 -18.85
C SER A 89 -14.72 -24.64 -18.87
N GLU A 90 -15.68 -25.44 -18.39
CA GLU A 90 -17.09 -25.08 -18.27
C GLU A 90 -17.48 -25.01 -16.80
N LEU A 91 -17.68 -23.79 -16.30
CA LEU A 91 -18.29 -23.52 -15.00
C LEU A 91 -19.56 -22.72 -15.19
N SER A 92 -20.61 -23.10 -14.47
CA SER A 92 -21.81 -22.27 -14.39
C SER A 92 -21.45 -20.87 -13.86
N VAL A 93 -22.18 -19.84 -14.30
CA VAL A 93 -21.96 -18.46 -13.84
C VAL A 93 -22.01 -18.37 -12.31
N ALA A 94 -23.01 -19.02 -11.70
CA ALA A 94 -23.17 -19.03 -10.25
C ALA A 94 -21.99 -19.70 -9.52
N GLU A 95 -21.46 -20.80 -10.07
CA GLU A 95 -20.32 -21.47 -9.47
C GLU A 95 -19.03 -20.65 -9.60
N ARG A 96 -18.83 -20.03 -10.77
CA ARG A 96 -17.70 -19.12 -11.00
C ARG A 96 -17.73 -17.95 -10.02
N GLU A 97 -18.89 -17.30 -9.84
CA GLU A 97 -19.06 -16.20 -8.88
C GLU A 97 -18.70 -16.62 -7.45
N ARG A 98 -19.25 -17.73 -6.96
CA ARG A 98 -18.97 -18.23 -5.60
C ARG A 98 -17.49 -18.49 -5.37
N ARG A 99 -16.80 -19.06 -6.37
CA ARG A 99 -15.36 -19.38 -6.27
C ARG A 99 -14.50 -18.13 -6.28
N LEU A 100 -14.83 -17.16 -7.13
CA LEU A 100 -14.15 -15.87 -7.14
C LEU A 100 -14.31 -15.15 -5.79
N ASP A 101 -15.50 -15.22 -5.16
CA ASP A 101 -15.72 -14.66 -3.83
C ASP A 101 -14.92 -15.38 -2.74
N GLN A 102 -14.76 -16.71 -2.84
CA GLN A 102 -13.90 -17.47 -1.95
C GLN A 102 -12.43 -17.08 -2.12
N LEU A 103 -11.95 -16.96 -3.36
CA LEU A 103 -10.58 -16.54 -3.64
C LEU A 103 -10.29 -15.12 -3.13
N LEU A 104 -11.23 -14.18 -3.28
CA LEU A 104 -11.10 -12.82 -2.72
C LEU A 104 -11.00 -12.81 -1.18
N ARG A 105 -11.42 -13.86 -0.49
CA ARG A 105 -11.29 -13.99 0.98
C ARG A 105 -10.15 -14.94 1.38
N HIS A 106 -9.50 -15.57 0.42
CA HIS A 106 -8.45 -16.53 0.67
C HIS A 106 -7.22 -15.83 1.31
N PRO A 107 -6.57 -16.39 2.34
CA PRO A 107 -5.40 -15.78 2.99
C PRO A 107 -4.27 -15.43 2.00
N ALA A 108 -4.07 -16.24 0.97
CA ALA A 108 -3.10 -15.97 -0.10
C ALA A 108 -3.41 -14.68 -0.88
N THR A 109 -4.68 -14.30 -1.03
CA THR A 109 -5.07 -13.01 -1.65
C THR A 109 -4.77 -11.84 -0.73
N VAL A 110 -4.92 -12.01 0.59
CA VAL A 110 -4.50 -11.01 1.58
C VAL A 110 -2.98 -10.82 1.54
N CYS A 111 -2.21 -11.91 1.43
CA CYS A 111 -0.76 -11.85 1.18
C CYS A 111 -0.43 -11.11 -0.12
N ALA A 112 -1.17 -11.41 -1.19
CA ALA A 112 -0.98 -10.77 -2.49
C ALA A 112 -1.27 -9.26 -2.44
N TYR A 113 -2.31 -8.85 -1.71
CA TYR A 113 -2.57 -7.45 -1.38
C TYR A 113 -1.40 -6.81 -0.62
N GLY A 114 -0.71 -7.58 0.24
CA GLY A 114 0.51 -7.17 0.93
C GLY A 114 1.61 -6.64 0.00
N TYR A 115 1.76 -7.18 -1.22
CA TYR A 115 2.71 -6.64 -2.20
C TYR A 115 2.32 -5.25 -2.69
N ALA A 116 1.04 -5.04 -3.03
CA ALA A 116 0.53 -3.76 -3.50
C ALA A 116 0.62 -2.70 -2.40
N LEU A 117 0.21 -3.06 -1.18
CA LEU A 117 0.32 -2.21 0.01
C LEU A 117 1.79 -1.91 0.34
N GLY A 118 2.67 -2.90 0.27
CA GLY A 118 4.10 -2.72 0.52
C GLY A 118 4.76 -1.80 -0.48
N ALA A 119 4.46 -1.95 -1.78
CA ALA A 119 4.95 -1.03 -2.81
C ALA A 119 4.44 0.40 -2.61
N ALA A 120 3.17 0.57 -2.25
CA ALA A 120 2.59 1.87 -1.93
C ALA A 120 3.21 2.50 -0.67
N THR A 121 3.45 1.69 0.36
CA THR A 121 4.11 2.12 1.60
C THR A 121 5.53 2.59 1.34
N ARG A 122 6.33 1.86 0.55
CA ARG A 122 7.69 2.26 0.20
C ARG A 122 7.70 3.60 -0.52
N ARG A 123 6.89 3.77 -1.58
CA ARG A 123 6.77 5.05 -2.29
C ARG A 123 6.39 6.20 -1.34
N ALA A 124 5.40 5.99 -0.47
CA ALA A 124 4.98 7.00 0.48
C ALA A 124 6.10 7.39 1.44
N VAL A 125 6.76 6.40 2.03
CA VAL A 125 7.84 6.59 2.98
C VAL A 125 9.06 7.26 2.34
N ASP A 126 9.42 6.87 1.12
CA ASP A 126 10.55 7.45 0.39
C ASP A 126 10.31 8.94 0.12
N ARG A 127 9.10 9.29 -0.34
CA ARG A 127 8.69 10.68 -0.56
C ARG A 127 8.64 11.49 0.74
N LEU A 128 8.15 10.91 1.84
CA LEU A 128 8.13 11.58 3.14
C LEU A 128 9.57 11.79 3.68
N SER A 129 10.43 10.79 3.51
CA SER A 129 11.83 10.85 3.95
C SER A 129 12.65 11.85 3.13
N ALA A 130 12.32 12.01 1.85
CA ALA A 130 12.93 13.00 0.96
C ALA A 130 12.49 14.44 1.30
N ASN A 131 11.37 14.64 2.00
CA ASN A 131 10.91 15.97 2.36
C ASN A 131 11.67 16.55 3.57
N GLY A 132 12.77 17.28 3.32
CA GLY A 132 13.51 18.01 4.36
C GLY A 132 12.73 19.14 5.06
N GLY A 133 11.53 19.49 4.55
CA GLY A 133 10.60 20.45 5.11
C GLY A 133 9.65 19.88 6.16
N PHE A 134 9.36 18.58 6.13
CA PHE A 134 8.56 17.91 7.17
C PHE A 134 9.49 17.46 8.29
N ARG A 135 9.49 18.19 9.41
CA ARG A 135 10.47 18.02 10.49
C ARG A 135 9.83 17.56 11.78
N PHE A 136 10.55 16.73 12.52
CA PHE A 136 10.20 16.38 13.87
C PHE A 136 10.38 17.56 14.84
N THR A 137 9.42 17.75 15.75
CA THR A 137 9.59 18.57 16.94
C THR A 137 8.88 17.96 18.14
N GLY A 138 9.56 17.93 19.29
CA GLY A 138 8.96 17.54 20.58
C GLY A 138 8.34 18.71 21.34
N VAL A 139 8.66 19.95 20.96
CA VAL A 139 8.23 21.17 21.67
C VAL A 139 7.68 22.18 20.65
N GLN A 140 6.37 22.42 20.69
CA GLN A 140 5.70 23.50 19.96
C GLN A 140 4.40 23.92 20.66
N LEU A 141 3.98 25.17 20.45
CA LEU A 141 2.73 25.77 20.98
C LEU A 141 1.45 25.01 20.56
N GLY A 142 1.53 24.11 19.57
CA GLY A 142 0.47 23.19 19.17
C GLY A 142 1.03 21.88 18.60
N TRP A 143 0.27 20.77 18.65
CA TRP A 143 0.78 19.42 18.31
C TRP A 143 1.25 19.25 16.86
N ILE A 144 0.71 20.06 15.95
CA ILE A 144 1.04 20.07 14.52
C ILE A 144 1.18 21.52 14.05
N GLY A 145 2.32 21.83 13.44
CA GLY A 145 2.63 23.15 12.88
C GLY A 145 2.68 23.10 11.34
N PHE A 146 1.99 24.02 10.69
CA PHE A 146 1.89 24.13 9.21
C PHE A 146 2.69 25.31 8.65
N GLY A 147 3.77 25.68 9.34
CA GLY A 147 4.61 26.81 8.92
C GLY A 147 3.86 28.15 8.83
N PRO A 148 4.42 29.14 8.11
CA PRO A 148 3.85 30.50 8.01
C PRO A 148 2.60 30.56 7.12
N THR A 149 2.43 29.63 6.18
CA THR A 149 1.26 29.57 5.28
C THR A 149 0.01 29.02 5.97
N GLY A 150 0.20 28.27 7.06
CA GLY A 150 -0.87 27.78 7.92
C GLY A 150 -1.64 26.59 7.36
N ALA A 151 -2.44 25.97 8.23
CA ALA A 151 -3.08 24.68 7.95
C ALA A 151 -4.01 24.69 6.73
N ARG A 152 -4.76 25.78 6.52
CA ARG A 152 -5.72 25.87 5.40
C ARG A 152 -5.04 25.84 4.03
N HIS A 153 -3.91 26.52 3.89
CA HIS A 153 -3.13 26.53 2.64
C HIS A 153 -2.72 25.10 2.24
N ASP A 154 -2.29 24.34 3.26
CA ASP A 154 -1.84 22.96 3.12
C ASP A 154 -3.01 21.95 3.09
N GLY A 155 -4.25 22.43 2.96
CA GLY A 155 -5.44 21.60 2.78
C GLY A 155 -6.08 21.09 4.07
N TRP A 156 -5.73 21.65 5.23
CA TRP A 156 -6.22 21.20 6.54
C TRP A 156 -7.13 22.21 7.24
N ARG A 157 -8.17 21.69 7.89
CA ARG A 157 -9.08 22.43 8.77
C ARG A 157 -8.94 21.88 10.19
N ALA A 158 -8.72 22.78 11.15
CA ALA A 158 -8.64 22.44 12.56
C ALA A 158 -9.98 21.88 13.06
N THR A 159 -9.91 20.83 13.89
CA THR A 159 -11.07 20.23 14.58
C THR A 159 -10.98 20.39 16.10
N ALA A 160 -9.85 20.89 16.61
CA ALA A 160 -9.63 21.11 18.03
C ALA A 160 -8.71 22.31 18.27
N TRP A 161 -8.86 22.94 19.43
CA TRP A 161 -8.02 24.03 19.90
C TRP A 161 -6.54 23.60 20.07
N PHE A 162 -5.61 24.54 19.84
CA PHE A 162 -4.16 24.39 19.93
C PHE A 162 -3.54 23.36 18.96
N GLY A 163 -4.09 23.23 17.75
CA GLY A 163 -3.52 22.38 16.71
C GLY A 163 -3.44 20.89 17.07
N ARG A 164 -4.36 20.42 17.93
CA ARG A 164 -4.39 19.04 18.44
C ARG A 164 -5.19 18.07 17.57
N GLY A 165 -5.81 18.57 16.51
CA GLY A 165 -6.65 17.80 15.61
C GLY A 165 -6.91 18.56 14.31
N TYR A 166 -6.77 17.88 13.18
CA TYR A 166 -7.11 18.39 11.85
C TYR A 166 -7.78 17.32 10.99
N ARG A 167 -8.55 17.79 10.01
CA ARG A 167 -9.09 17.01 8.90
C ARG A 167 -8.91 17.77 7.58
N PRO A 168 -8.94 17.11 6.41
CA PRO A 168 -8.99 17.79 5.12
C PRO A 168 -10.07 18.89 5.06
N ALA A 169 -9.68 20.02 4.48
CA ALA A 169 -10.55 21.15 4.17
C ALA A 169 -11.19 21.02 2.77
N GLY A 170 -10.55 20.26 1.88
CA GLY A 170 -11.02 19.94 0.53
C GLY A 170 -10.65 18.49 0.20
N ALA A 171 -10.01 18.26 -0.95
CA ALA A 171 -9.51 16.94 -1.33
C ALA A 171 -8.55 16.36 -0.27
N ASN A 172 -8.75 15.09 0.08
CA ASN A 172 -7.92 14.35 1.02
C ASN A 172 -6.50 14.16 0.47
N SER A 173 -6.40 13.85 -0.82
CA SER A 173 -5.16 13.68 -1.55
C SER A 173 -4.26 14.90 -1.40
N ARG A 174 -4.80 16.10 -1.68
CA ARG A 174 -4.10 17.38 -1.51
C ARG A 174 -3.59 17.59 -0.08
N ALA A 175 -4.40 17.24 0.93
CA ALA A 175 -4.04 17.41 2.33
C ALA A 175 -2.85 16.51 2.73
N ILE A 176 -2.80 15.28 2.23
CA ILE A 176 -1.68 14.35 2.44
C ILE A 176 -0.46 14.75 1.60
N GLU A 177 -0.64 15.13 0.34
CA GLU A 177 0.45 15.59 -0.54
C GLU A 177 1.20 16.80 0.01
N ALA A 178 0.55 17.64 0.82
CA ALA A 178 1.20 18.74 1.51
C ALA A 178 2.41 18.23 2.34
N PHE A 179 2.33 17.04 2.94
CA PHE A 179 3.44 16.45 3.68
C PHE A 179 4.60 15.93 2.83
N TYR A 180 4.42 15.75 1.52
CA TYR A 180 5.52 15.37 0.62
C TYR A 180 6.41 16.54 0.19
N ARG A 181 5.93 17.79 0.30
CA ARG A 181 6.64 18.96 -0.25
C ARG A 181 6.61 20.19 0.63
N GLY A 182 5.70 20.26 1.58
CA GLY A 182 5.49 21.42 2.41
C GLY A 182 6.38 21.45 3.66
N ARG A 183 6.17 22.48 4.47
CA ARG A 183 6.98 22.79 5.64
C ARG A 183 6.16 22.55 6.91
N MET A 184 6.03 21.29 7.29
CA MET A 184 5.27 20.88 8.47
C MET A 184 6.16 20.50 9.63
N ARG A 185 5.61 20.60 10.83
CA ARG A 185 6.25 20.15 12.06
C ARG A 185 5.30 19.27 12.86
N GLY A 186 5.79 18.13 13.30
CA GLY A 186 5.00 17.20 14.11
C GLY A 186 5.87 16.25 14.91
N GLU A 187 5.22 15.51 15.80
CA GLU A 187 5.86 14.45 16.57
C GLU A 187 5.80 13.08 15.84
N CYS A 188 6.38 12.04 16.43
CA CYS A 188 6.56 10.75 15.76
C CYS A 188 5.23 10.02 15.47
N GLY A 189 4.23 10.17 16.33
CA GLY A 189 2.86 9.69 16.15
C GLY A 189 2.16 10.31 14.94
N LEU A 190 2.29 11.62 14.71
CA LEU A 190 1.84 12.27 13.48
C LEU A 190 2.58 11.68 12.27
N GLY A 191 3.90 11.56 12.35
CA GLY A 191 4.70 10.97 11.29
C GLY A 191 4.20 9.58 10.87
N ARG A 192 3.84 8.74 11.85
CA ARG A 192 3.21 7.43 11.61
C ARG A 192 1.85 7.55 10.94
N GLN A 193 0.97 8.41 11.44
CA GLN A 193 -0.37 8.62 10.85
C GLN A 193 -0.28 9.07 9.39
N ILE A 194 0.60 10.04 9.10
CA ILE A 194 0.82 10.53 7.74
C ILE A 194 1.37 9.43 6.84
N ALA A 195 2.33 8.62 7.30
CA ALA A 195 2.82 7.48 6.52
C ALA A 195 1.71 6.47 6.21
N GLN A 196 0.83 6.18 7.17
CA GLN A 196 -0.31 5.28 6.95
C GLN A 196 -1.29 5.84 5.91
N TYR A 197 -1.68 7.11 6.01
CA TYR A 197 -2.57 7.74 5.02
C TYR A 197 -1.90 7.90 3.65
N ALA A 198 -0.63 8.26 3.62
CA ALA A 198 0.17 8.37 2.40
C ALA A 198 0.27 7.02 1.67
N ALA A 199 0.46 5.91 2.40
CA ALA A 199 0.40 4.58 1.81
C ALA A 199 -0.96 4.27 1.17
N GLN A 200 -2.07 4.70 1.77
CA GLN A 200 -3.39 4.57 1.16
C GLN A 200 -3.54 5.48 -0.08
N LEU A 201 -3.05 6.72 -0.03
CA LEU A 201 -3.02 7.60 -1.20
C LEU A 201 -2.24 6.97 -2.36
N GLU A 202 -1.06 6.41 -2.11
CA GLU A 202 -0.23 5.73 -3.11
C GLU A 202 -0.85 4.43 -3.64
N LEU A 203 -1.74 3.80 -2.87
CA LEU A 203 -2.42 2.55 -3.24
C LEU A 203 -3.65 2.79 -4.11
N TYR A 204 -4.44 3.82 -3.79
CA TYR A 204 -5.68 4.14 -4.50
C TYR A 204 -5.49 5.18 -5.62
N GLY A 205 -4.37 5.91 -5.59
CA GLY A 205 -4.17 7.14 -6.37
C GLY A 205 -5.04 8.31 -5.85
N PRO A 206 -4.75 9.56 -6.24
CA PRO A 206 -5.44 10.74 -5.71
C PRO A 206 -6.98 10.67 -5.84
N ALA A 207 -7.48 10.40 -7.05
CA ALA A 207 -8.91 10.34 -7.31
C ALA A 207 -9.60 9.16 -6.60
N GLY A 208 -8.91 8.03 -6.43
CA GLY A 208 -9.43 6.91 -5.65
C GLY A 208 -9.48 7.26 -4.17
N PHE A 209 -8.41 7.82 -3.62
CA PHE A 209 -8.32 8.20 -2.21
C PHE A 209 -9.36 9.27 -1.82
N ASP A 210 -9.64 10.23 -2.69
CA ASP A 210 -10.66 11.25 -2.45
C ASP A 210 -12.10 10.70 -2.50
N ARG A 211 -12.33 9.66 -3.30
CA ARG A 211 -13.65 9.01 -3.41
C ARG A 211 -13.91 8.02 -2.29
N GLU A 212 -12.93 7.20 -1.93
CA GLU A 212 -13.11 6.07 -1.00
C GLU A 212 -13.03 6.44 0.48
N PHE A 213 -12.53 7.65 0.78
CA PHE A 213 -12.40 8.11 2.15
C PHE A 213 -13.15 9.42 2.33
N ALA A 214 -14.05 9.48 3.31
CA ALA A 214 -14.64 10.75 3.69
C ALA A 214 -13.59 11.63 4.39
N ALA A 215 -13.71 12.95 4.26
CA ALA A 215 -12.74 13.88 4.85
C ALA A 215 -12.62 13.72 6.37
N ASP A 216 -13.67 13.34 7.09
CA ASP A 216 -13.62 13.09 8.53
C ASP A 216 -13.03 11.72 8.92
N GLU A 217 -12.83 10.82 7.95
CA GLU A 217 -12.05 9.59 8.13
C GLU A 217 -10.54 9.85 8.07
N ILE A 218 -10.12 10.96 7.46
CA ILE A 218 -8.73 11.40 7.42
C ILE A 218 -8.51 12.42 8.56
N ALA A 219 -8.33 11.90 9.78
CA ALA A 219 -8.06 12.73 10.95
C ALA A 219 -6.62 12.55 11.45
N ILE A 220 -5.95 13.67 11.70
CA ILE A 220 -4.59 13.70 12.28
C ILE A 220 -4.59 14.46 13.61
N GLY A 221 -3.73 14.06 14.54
CA GLY A 221 -3.64 14.70 15.87
C GLY A 221 -3.06 13.78 16.93
N THR A 222 -3.38 14.05 18.19
CA THR A 222 -3.02 13.12 19.28
C THR A 222 -3.83 11.84 19.17
N PHE A 223 -3.27 10.69 19.58
CA PHE A 223 -3.99 9.41 19.51
C PHE A 223 -5.34 9.43 20.25
N ASN A 224 -5.43 10.14 21.38
CA ASN A 224 -6.68 10.32 22.12
C ASN A 224 -7.74 11.06 21.32
N ARG A 225 -7.35 12.03 20.49
CA ARG A 225 -8.29 12.78 19.63
C ARG A 225 -8.74 11.93 18.45
N ILE A 226 -7.81 11.21 17.83
CA ILE A 226 -8.10 10.34 16.68
C ILE A 226 -9.06 9.22 17.08
N ARG A 227 -8.84 8.58 18.24
CA ARG A 227 -9.72 7.54 18.76
C ARG A 227 -11.16 8.03 19.00
N ARG A 228 -11.34 9.31 19.31
CA ARG A 228 -12.66 9.94 19.53
C ARG A 228 -13.25 10.56 18.25
N SER A 229 -12.66 10.28 17.09
CA SER A 229 -13.09 10.80 15.78
C SER A 229 -13.61 9.67 14.89
N ARG A 230 -13.97 10.02 13.64
CA ARG A 230 -14.28 9.06 12.58
C ARG A 230 -13.05 8.54 11.84
N SER A 231 -11.84 8.74 12.35
CA SER A 231 -10.61 8.27 11.69
C SER A 231 -10.68 6.81 11.24
N ILE A 232 -10.30 6.54 9.98
CA ILE A 232 -10.16 5.16 9.49
C ILE A 232 -8.99 4.42 10.12
N LEU A 233 -8.03 5.12 10.76
CA LEU A 233 -6.88 4.47 11.40
C LEU A 233 -7.22 3.95 12.80
N LEU A 234 -7.95 4.71 13.62
CA LEU A 234 -8.18 4.38 15.05
C LEU A 234 -9.54 4.82 15.60
N GLY A 235 -10.38 5.48 14.79
CA GLY A 235 -11.68 6.03 15.18
C GLY A 235 -12.85 5.09 14.91
N SER A 236 -14.07 5.62 14.93
CA SER A 236 -15.28 4.82 14.73
C SER A 236 -15.41 4.22 13.33
N SER A 237 -14.76 4.80 12.30
CA SER A 237 -14.74 4.23 10.95
C SER A 237 -13.68 3.14 10.74
N ALA A 238 -12.78 2.91 11.72
CA ALA A 238 -11.71 1.92 11.57
C ALA A 238 -12.23 0.47 11.39
N GLY A 239 -13.46 0.20 11.83
CA GLY A 239 -14.08 -1.11 11.72
C GLY A 239 -13.33 -2.15 12.56
N GLU A 240 -12.98 -3.27 11.94
CA GLU A 240 -12.37 -4.41 12.61
C GLU A 240 -10.85 -4.24 12.75
N PHE A 241 -10.34 -4.27 13.99
CA PHE A 241 -8.91 -4.22 14.25
C PHE A 241 -8.29 -5.62 14.33
N SER A 242 -7.13 -5.78 13.70
CA SER A 242 -6.17 -6.83 14.02
C SER A 242 -5.46 -6.51 15.34
N ARG A 243 -5.35 -7.53 16.20
CA ARG A 243 -4.70 -7.46 17.52
C ARG A 243 -3.52 -8.42 17.57
N ASP A 244 -2.42 -8.02 16.95
CA ASP A 244 -1.21 -8.85 16.85
C ASP A 244 0.02 -8.11 17.39
N GLY A 245 -0.09 -7.51 18.58
CA GLY A 245 0.94 -6.63 19.13
C GLY A 245 2.33 -7.27 19.21
N ILE A 246 2.41 -8.55 19.59
CA ILE A 246 3.67 -9.31 19.61
C ILE A 246 3.98 -10.02 18.27
N ALA A 247 3.27 -9.68 17.20
CA ALA A 247 3.49 -10.15 15.82
C ALA A 247 3.44 -11.68 15.62
N VAL A 248 2.63 -12.42 16.39
CA VAL A 248 2.55 -13.89 16.26
C VAL A 248 1.91 -14.29 14.93
N GLN A 249 0.83 -13.62 14.53
CA GLN A 249 0.10 -13.97 13.30
C GLN A 249 0.88 -13.53 12.06
N ALA A 250 1.43 -12.31 12.07
CA ALA A 250 2.27 -11.81 10.99
C ALA A 250 3.52 -12.69 10.80
N SER A 251 4.19 -13.09 11.89
CA SER A 251 5.39 -13.96 11.83
C SER A 251 5.10 -15.34 11.27
N ARG A 252 3.92 -15.90 11.56
CA ARG A 252 3.50 -17.18 10.97
C ARG A 252 3.26 -17.06 9.46
N SER A 253 2.70 -15.93 9.04
CA SER A 253 2.26 -15.71 7.66
C SER A 253 3.44 -15.49 6.71
N GLY A 254 4.40 -14.64 7.07
CA GLY A 254 5.58 -14.35 6.24
C GLY A 254 5.85 -12.85 6.08
N ARG A 255 6.91 -12.51 5.34
CA ARG A 255 7.38 -11.11 5.19
C ARG A 255 6.29 -10.15 4.70
N GLN A 256 5.44 -10.56 3.76
CA GLN A 256 4.43 -9.66 3.19
C GLN A 256 3.31 -9.30 4.17
N ALA A 257 3.09 -10.11 5.21
CA ALA A 257 2.08 -9.83 6.23
C ALA A 257 2.44 -8.60 7.10
N PHE A 258 3.71 -8.23 7.16
CA PHE A 258 4.20 -7.09 7.94
C PHE A 258 4.12 -5.75 7.19
N MET A 259 4.01 -5.76 5.87
CA MET A 259 4.19 -4.56 5.06
C MET A 259 3.18 -3.48 5.42
N GLY A 260 3.67 -2.27 5.73
CA GLY A 260 2.83 -1.13 6.09
C GLY A 260 2.20 -1.18 7.49
N LEU A 261 2.44 -2.24 8.28
CA LEU A 261 1.89 -2.32 9.63
C LEU A 261 2.45 -1.21 10.53
N PRO A 262 1.60 -0.51 11.30
CA PRO A 262 2.08 0.45 12.29
C PRO A 262 2.62 -0.27 13.53
N GLY A 263 3.57 0.35 14.21
CA GLY A 263 4.08 -0.15 15.48
C GLY A 263 4.77 0.93 16.31
N PHE A 264 5.38 0.50 17.40
CA PHE A 264 6.16 1.34 18.28
C PHE A 264 7.27 0.56 19.00
N ILE A 265 8.40 1.24 19.22
CA ILE A 265 9.49 0.79 20.10
C ILE A 265 9.45 1.68 21.33
N TYR A 266 9.34 1.14 22.54
CA TYR A 266 9.05 1.94 23.73
C TYR A 266 9.76 1.41 24.98
N HIS A 267 10.00 2.33 25.92
CA HIS A 267 10.59 2.04 27.23
C HIS A 267 9.74 1.05 28.04
N VAL A 268 10.40 0.25 28.89
CA VAL A 268 9.73 -0.78 29.72
C VAL A 268 9.49 -0.31 31.15
N PHE A 269 10.44 0.41 31.72
CA PHE A 269 10.33 0.90 33.11
C PHE A 269 9.46 2.16 33.16
N ASP A 270 9.17 2.63 34.37
CA ASP A 270 8.34 3.82 34.53
C ASP A 270 9.05 5.10 34.01
N ARG A 271 8.28 6.18 33.89
CA ARG A 271 8.78 7.45 33.35
C ARG A 271 9.93 8.06 34.16
N SER A 272 10.11 7.70 35.44
CA SER A 272 11.26 8.18 36.22
C SER A 272 12.58 7.62 35.71
N ALA A 273 12.54 6.51 34.95
CA ALA A 273 13.70 5.92 34.26
C ALA A 273 14.00 6.57 32.90
N LEU A 274 13.28 7.62 32.50
CA LEU A 274 13.53 8.34 31.24
C LEU A 274 14.46 9.54 31.47
N ASP A 275 15.48 9.64 30.64
CA ASP A 275 16.43 10.76 30.56
C ASP A 275 16.04 11.74 29.44
N ASP A 276 15.39 11.24 28.38
CA ASP A 276 14.82 12.00 27.27
C ASP A 276 13.38 11.55 26.99
N ILE A 277 12.42 12.30 27.56
CA ILE A 277 10.98 12.04 27.43
C ILE A 277 10.47 12.11 25.99
N ASN A 278 11.12 12.88 25.12
CA ASN A 278 10.74 12.98 23.70
C ASN A 278 11.10 11.72 22.92
N ASN A 279 11.92 10.83 23.51
CA ASN A 279 12.33 9.54 22.97
C ASN A 279 11.83 8.37 23.84
N GLN A 280 10.74 8.57 24.60
CA GLN A 280 10.11 7.49 25.38
C GLN A 280 9.54 6.38 24.49
N ALA A 281 9.20 6.71 23.24
CA ALA A 281 8.78 5.77 22.23
C ALA A 281 9.09 6.28 20.82
N GLU A 282 9.34 5.36 19.90
CA GLU A 282 9.47 5.60 18.47
C GLU A 282 8.31 4.93 17.75
N ASN A 283 7.39 5.74 17.22
CA ASN A 283 6.29 5.26 16.39
C ASN A 283 6.80 4.97 14.97
N PHE A 284 6.43 3.82 14.41
CA PHE A 284 6.90 3.41 13.10
C PHE A 284 5.81 2.85 12.19
N VAL A 285 6.14 2.76 10.90
CA VAL A 285 5.47 1.91 9.90
C VAL A 285 6.51 0.93 9.35
N VAL A 286 6.16 -0.35 9.21
CA VAL A 286 7.07 -1.34 8.63
C VAL A 286 7.29 -1.03 7.14
N TYR A 287 8.55 -0.83 6.77
CA TYR A 287 8.98 -0.48 5.42
C TYR A 287 9.27 -1.73 4.57
N ASP A 288 10.06 -2.66 5.11
CA ASP A 288 10.34 -3.97 4.51
C ASP A 288 10.80 -4.98 5.56
N VAL A 289 10.66 -6.27 5.23
CA VAL A 289 11.15 -7.39 6.04
C VAL A 289 11.87 -8.36 5.11
N SER A 290 13.19 -8.53 5.30
CA SER A 290 13.98 -9.51 4.54
C SER A 290 13.49 -10.94 4.79
N ALA A 291 13.78 -11.85 3.85
CA ALA A 291 13.45 -13.28 4.00
C ALA A 291 14.04 -13.87 5.29
N ALA A 292 15.32 -13.59 5.57
CA ALA A 292 16.00 -14.08 6.77
C ALA A 292 15.36 -13.54 8.07
N ALA A 293 14.94 -12.27 8.08
CA ALA A 293 14.23 -11.68 9.23
C ALA A 293 12.85 -12.32 9.44
N ALA A 294 12.10 -12.56 8.35
CA ALA A 294 10.81 -13.24 8.41
C ALA A 294 10.95 -14.68 8.92
N ASP A 295 11.97 -15.41 8.47
CA ASP A 295 12.25 -16.76 8.96
C ASP A 295 12.63 -16.75 10.45
N ALA A 296 13.46 -15.79 10.88
CA ALA A 296 13.81 -15.63 12.29
C ALA A 296 12.56 -15.33 13.14
N LEU A 297 11.71 -14.41 12.69
CA LEU A 297 10.41 -14.11 13.33
C LEU A 297 9.50 -15.34 13.42
N ARG A 298 9.41 -16.13 12.35
CA ARG A 298 8.62 -17.37 12.34
C ARG A 298 9.17 -18.40 13.33
N ARG A 299 10.49 -18.62 13.32
CA ARG A 299 11.17 -19.53 14.28
C ARG A 299 10.92 -19.12 15.72
N HIS A 300 11.00 -17.83 16.00
CA HIS A 300 10.88 -17.27 17.35
C HIS A 300 9.46 -16.88 17.76
N ARG A 301 8.48 -17.10 16.87
CA ARG A 301 7.04 -16.87 17.10
C ARG A 301 6.72 -15.41 17.45
N GLY A 302 7.40 -14.45 16.81
CA GLY A 302 7.13 -13.02 16.97
C GLY A 302 8.07 -12.27 17.91
N PHE A 303 7.64 -11.08 18.35
CA PHE A 303 8.48 -10.09 19.03
C PHE A 303 8.83 -10.44 20.46
N GLU A 304 8.08 -11.31 21.14
CA GLU A 304 8.36 -11.59 22.56
C GLU A 304 9.74 -12.19 22.78
N HIS A 305 10.26 -12.97 21.82
CA HIS A 305 11.66 -13.39 21.85
C HIS A 305 12.62 -12.19 21.83
N TYR A 306 12.49 -11.31 20.84
CA TYR A 306 13.36 -10.14 20.68
C TYR A 306 13.21 -9.12 21.79
N ASN A 307 12.02 -8.99 22.40
CA ASN A 307 11.81 -8.19 23.60
C ASN A 307 12.65 -8.68 24.78
N ARG A 308 12.82 -10.01 24.94
CA ARG A 308 13.77 -10.56 25.92
C ARG A 308 15.22 -10.28 25.53
N ARG A 309 15.57 -10.38 24.24
CA ARG A 309 16.93 -10.07 23.76
C ARG A 309 17.28 -8.59 23.89
N ASN A 310 16.34 -7.67 23.69
CA ASN A 310 16.53 -6.24 23.93
C ASN A 310 16.86 -5.94 25.40
N ARG A 311 16.25 -6.68 26.35
CA ARG A 311 16.59 -6.57 27.77
C ARG A 311 17.99 -7.09 28.07
N GLU A 312 18.42 -8.15 27.40
CA GLU A 312 19.79 -8.67 27.50
C GLU A 312 20.80 -7.65 26.94
N ILE A 313 20.54 -7.12 25.74
CA ILE A 313 21.36 -6.07 25.11
C ILE A 313 21.50 -4.86 26.04
N TRP A 314 20.40 -4.39 26.63
CA TRP A 314 20.42 -3.30 27.61
C TRP A 314 21.25 -3.63 28.85
N THR A 315 21.10 -4.85 29.38
CA THR A 315 21.86 -5.31 30.56
C THR A 315 23.36 -5.31 30.28
N LEU A 316 23.76 -5.81 29.12
CA LEU A 316 25.16 -5.81 28.68
C LEU A 316 25.67 -4.39 28.40
N ALA A 317 24.85 -3.55 27.77
CA ALA A 317 25.21 -2.18 27.43
C ALA A 317 25.55 -1.34 28.67
N ARG A 318 24.87 -1.57 29.79
CA ARG A 318 25.20 -0.94 31.08
C ARG A 318 26.63 -1.22 31.54
N GLY A 319 27.18 -2.38 31.19
CA GLY A 319 28.57 -2.75 31.48
C GLY A 319 29.61 -2.01 30.62
N LEU A 320 29.20 -1.40 29.50
CA LEU A 320 30.09 -0.71 28.57
C LEU A 320 30.51 0.70 29.02
N ARG A 321 30.04 1.16 30.20
CA ARG A 321 30.34 2.47 30.81
C ARG A 321 30.29 3.62 29.77
N PRO A 322 29.09 4.08 29.38
CA PRO A 322 28.96 5.02 28.27
C PRO A 322 29.75 6.31 28.54
N ARG A 323 30.50 6.74 27.53
CA ARG A 323 31.12 8.08 27.53
C ARG A 323 30.04 9.15 27.38
N PRO A 324 30.29 10.42 27.77
CA PRO A 324 29.36 11.54 27.57
C PRO A 324 29.25 11.95 26.09
N LEU A 325 29.14 10.99 25.18
CA LEU A 325 28.93 11.19 23.75
C LEU A 325 27.46 10.94 23.42
N ARG A 326 26.83 11.91 22.76
CA ARG A 326 25.39 11.89 22.41
C ARG A 326 24.95 10.77 21.44
N ARG A 327 25.90 10.01 20.90
CA ARG A 327 25.76 8.93 19.91
C ARG A 327 26.74 7.77 20.19
N TYR A 328 26.98 7.46 21.47
CA TYR A 328 27.98 6.46 21.85
C TYR A 328 27.59 5.06 21.34
N TYR A 329 26.41 4.58 21.69
CA TYR A 329 25.92 3.26 21.28
C TYR A 329 25.59 3.20 19.79
N GLU A 330 25.08 4.28 19.19
CA GLU A 330 24.92 4.37 17.73
C GLU A 330 26.26 4.09 17.02
N ARG A 331 27.34 4.77 17.41
CA ARG A 331 28.67 4.58 16.82
C ARG A 331 29.26 3.21 17.14
N LEU A 332 29.15 2.78 18.39
CA LEU A 332 29.78 1.55 18.86
C LEU A 332 29.11 0.28 18.33
N LEU A 333 27.78 0.23 18.39
CA LEU A 333 26.99 -0.97 18.11
C LEU A 333 26.53 -1.04 16.65
N TYR A 334 26.11 0.08 16.06
CA TYR A 334 25.56 0.11 14.70
C TYR A 334 26.60 0.50 13.65
N GLU A 335 27.27 1.65 13.81
CA GLU A 335 28.31 2.09 12.85
C GLU A 335 29.61 1.28 12.99
N ARG A 336 29.76 0.57 14.12
CA ARG A 336 30.93 -0.26 14.47
C ARG A 336 32.25 0.51 14.41
N ASP A 337 32.24 1.72 14.95
CA ASP A 337 33.37 2.64 14.96
C ASP A 337 34.65 1.97 15.52
N PRO A 338 35.71 1.84 14.70
CA PRO A 338 36.91 1.11 15.09
C PRO A 338 37.68 1.81 16.22
N ALA A 339 37.67 3.15 16.28
CA ALA A 339 38.36 3.89 17.32
C ALA A 339 37.70 3.67 18.69
N LEU A 340 36.36 3.77 18.75
CA LEU A 340 35.63 3.49 20.00
C LEU A 340 35.81 2.04 20.47
N ARG A 341 35.85 1.09 19.53
CA ARG A 341 36.03 -0.33 19.85
C ARG A 341 37.44 -0.66 20.34
N ALA A 342 38.47 -0.03 19.78
CA ALA A 342 39.86 -0.23 20.17
C ALA A 342 40.15 0.26 21.60
N GLU A 343 39.43 1.27 22.07
CA GLU A 343 39.62 1.88 23.39
C GLU A 343 38.89 1.13 24.53
N LEU A 344 38.18 0.05 24.22
CA LEU A 344 37.45 -0.74 25.23
C LEU A 344 38.38 -1.60 26.08
N SER A 345 38.10 -1.65 27.39
CA SER A 345 38.71 -2.62 28.30
C SER A 345 38.40 -4.06 27.87
N ALA A 346 39.16 -5.03 28.39
CA ALA A 346 38.93 -6.45 28.09
C ALA A 346 37.48 -6.89 28.41
N ASP A 347 36.97 -6.50 29.59
CA ASP A 347 35.59 -6.81 30.00
C ASP A 347 34.55 -6.14 29.08
N ALA A 348 34.78 -4.89 28.70
CA ALA A 348 33.88 -4.18 27.80
C ALA A 348 33.90 -4.78 26.39
N ARG A 349 35.05 -5.28 25.91
CA ARG A 349 35.15 -6.03 24.65
C ARG A 349 34.37 -7.34 24.73
N ALA A 350 34.43 -8.07 25.84
CA ALA A 350 33.64 -9.28 26.03
C ALA A 350 32.13 -9.00 26.04
N ALA A 351 31.70 -7.94 26.74
CA ALA A 351 30.29 -7.51 26.72
C ALA A 351 29.84 -7.06 25.32
N LEU A 352 30.69 -6.31 24.60
CA LEU A 352 30.42 -5.89 23.23
C LEU A 352 30.29 -7.08 22.29
N ALA A 353 31.17 -8.08 22.38
CA ALA A 353 31.10 -9.28 21.55
C ALA A 353 29.78 -10.03 21.72
N ARG A 354 29.27 -10.09 22.97
CA ARG A 354 27.93 -10.64 23.25
C ARG A 354 26.83 -9.80 22.61
N ILE A 355 26.87 -8.48 22.74
CA ILE A 355 25.89 -7.60 22.08
C ILE A 355 25.95 -7.72 20.56
N ASP A 356 27.14 -7.81 19.97
CA ASP A 356 27.33 -8.01 18.53
C ASP A 356 26.72 -9.33 18.06
N THR A 357 26.79 -10.37 18.90
CA THR A 357 26.14 -11.66 18.64
C THR A 357 24.62 -11.51 18.65
N GLU A 358 24.06 -10.78 19.63
CA GLU A 358 22.62 -10.49 19.67
C GLU A 358 22.15 -9.73 18.42
N LEU A 359 22.82 -8.64 18.10
CA LEU A 359 22.48 -7.77 16.97
C LEU A 359 22.80 -8.39 15.61
N SER A 360 23.51 -9.53 15.58
CA SER A 360 23.73 -10.30 14.37
C SER A 360 22.48 -11.08 13.91
N ASP A 361 21.48 -11.27 14.78
CA ASP A 361 20.25 -11.93 14.38
C ASP A 361 19.61 -11.21 13.17
N PRO A 362 19.13 -11.95 12.14
CA PRO A 362 18.53 -11.35 10.96
C PRO A 362 17.40 -10.35 11.24
N PHE A 363 16.65 -10.50 12.32
CA PHE A 363 15.60 -9.55 12.70
C PHE A 363 16.16 -8.13 12.90
N TYR A 364 17.28 -7.97 13.62
CA TYR A 364 17.84 -6.65 13.91
C TYR A 364 18.38 -5.93 12.67
N ARG A 365 18.71 -6.67 11.62
CA ARG A 365 19.32 -6.12 10.39
C ARG A 365 18.35 -6.03 9.22
N GLY A 366 17.35 -6.91 9.19
CA GLY A 366 16.46 -7.09 8.06
C GLY A 366 14.99 -6.81 8.35
N PHE A 367 14.64 -6.33 9.54
CA PHE A 367 13.32 -5.74 9.83
C PHE A 367 13.45 -4.22 9.78
N GLU A 368 13.05 -3.62 8.66
CA GLU A 368 13.22 -2.19 8.40
C GLU A 368 11.94 -1.42 8.66
N VAL A 369 12.08 -0.31 9.38
CA VAL A 369 10.94 0.51 9.78
C VAL A 369 11.20 1.97 9.44
N TYR A 370 10.14 2.67 9.08
CA TYR A 370 10.14 4.12 8.95
C TYR A 370 9.79 4.76 10.28
N VAL A 371 10.72 5.52 10.84
CA VAL A 371 10.46 6.47 11.94
C VAL A 371 10.73 7.87 11.42
N HIS A 372 9.73 8.75 11.46
CA HIS A 372 9.74 10.01 10.70
C HIS A 372 11.02 10.85 10.80
N LYS A 373 11.61 10.98 12.00
CA LYS A 373 12.85 11.76 12.16
C LYS A 373 14.10 11.04 11.63
N GLN A 374 14.10 9.72 11.60
CA GLN A 374 15.24 8.86 11.30
C GLN A 374 15.20 8.32 9.87
N GLY A 375 14.06 8.44 9.19
CA GLY A 375 13.80 7.80 7.91
C GLY A 375 13.65 6.29 8.07
N VAL A 376 14.05 5.55 7.04
CA VAL A 376 14.05 4.09 7.04
C VAL A 376 15.36 3.56 7.63
N LYS A 377 15.23 2.79 8.71
CA LYS A 377 16.37 2.12 9.36
C LYS A 377 15.96 0.75 9.89
N PRO A 378 16.91 -0.19 10.04
CA PRO A 378 16.63 -1.48 10.64
C PRO A 378 16.40 -1.36 12.15
N VAL A 379 15.63 -2.26 12.75
CA VAL A 379 15.33 -2.26 14.20
C VAL A 379 16.59 -2.17 15.08
N GLY A 380 17.68 -2.84 14.70
CA GLY A 380 18.94 -2.78 15.44
C GLY A 380 19.52 -1.37 15.60
N TYR A 381 19.34 -0.50 14.58
CA TYR A 381 19.71 0.92 14.67
C TYR A 381 18.90 1.62 15.76
N HIS A 382 17.58 1.38 15.79
CA HIS A 382 16.68 2.03 16.76
C HIS A 382 16.97 1.60 18.19
N ILE A 383 17.27 0.31 18.42
CA ILE A 383 17.67 -0.18 19.75
C ILE A 383 18.98 0.48 20.20
N ALA A 384 20.01 0.52 19.35
CA ALA A 384 21.27 1.18 19.68
C ALA A 384 21.07 2.68 19.97
N ARG A 385 20.30 3.38 19.13
CA ARG A 385 19.97 4.79 19.30
C ARG A 385 19.25 5.05 20.62
N LEU A 386 18.28 4.22 20.98
CA LEU A 386 17.47 4.44 22.18
C LEU A 386 18.27 4.23 23.47
N LEU A 387 19.31 3.39 23.46
CA LEU A 387 20.27 3.29 24.57
C LEU A 387 21.04 4.61 24.80
N ASP A 388 21.31 5.39 23.75
CA ASP A 388 21.91 6.73 23.89
C ASP A 388 20.92 7.77 24.44
N ARG A 389 19.61 7.54 24.33
CA ARG A 389 18.58 8.50 24.74
C ARG A 389 18.04 8.23 26.14
N ASN A 390 17.84 6.97 26.49
CA ASN A 390 17.25 6.54 27.76
C ASN A 390 17.97 5.29 28.28
N PRO A 391 19.26 5.38 28.69
CA PRO A 391 20.07 4.23 29.10
C PRO A 391 19.55 3.51 30.35
N ARG A 392 18.66 4.12 31.14
CA ARG A 392 18.13 3.54 32.39
C ARG A 392 16.97 2.57 32.21
N THR A 393 16.54 2.32 30.97
CA THR A 393 15.42 1.40 30.68
C THR A 393 15.66 0.57 29.42
N PRO A 394 15.25 -0.72 29.39
CA PRO A 394 15.24 -1.49 28.16
C PRO A 394 14.06 -1.09 27.26
N PHE A 395 14.04 -1.61 26.03
CA PHE A 395 13.01 -1.31 25.04
C PHE A 395 12.28 -2.54 24.55
N ARG A 396 10.96 -2.41 24.35
CA ARG A 396 10.09 -3.40 23.73
C ARG A 396 9.57 -2.90 22.40
N ILE A 397 9.25 -3.84 21.52
CA ILE A 397 8.71 -3.62 20.18
C ILE A 397 7.33 -4.26 20.13
N GLU A 398 6.35 -3.49 19.66
CA GLU A 398 5.00 -3.98 19.43
C GLU A 398 4.40 -3.40 18.14
N LEU A 399 3.55 -4.20 17.49
CA LEU A 399 2.65 -3.70 16.46
C LEU A 399 1.48 -2.94 17.10
N GLY A 400 1.08 -1.86 16.46
CA GLY A 400 -0.10 -1.10 16.85
C GLY A 400 -1.39 -1.78 16.41
N LEU A 401 -2.51 -1.38 17.00
CA LEU A 401 -3.82 -1.72 16.47
C LEU A 401 -3.94 -1.16 15.04
N HIS A 402 -4.38 -2.00 14.10
CA HIS A 402 -4.54 -1.65 12.70
C HIS A 402 -5.65 -2.44 12.04
N ASN A 403 -6.09 -2.00 10.87
CA ASN A 403 -7.16 -2.60 10.08
C ASN A 403 -6.77 -2.84 8.61
N LEU A 404 -5.45 -2.84 8.32
CA LEU A 404 -4.88 -2.98 6.98
C LEU A 404 -5.34 -4.24 6.25
N HIS A 405 -5.39 -5.37 6.97
CA HIS A 405 -5.77 -6.68 6.42
C HIS A 405 -7.25 -7.04 6.65
N THR A 406 -8.04 -6.11 7.18
CA THR A 406 -9.46 -6.29 7.52
C THR A 406 -10.30 -5.25 6.79
N THR A 407 -10.60 -4.11 7.41
CA THR A 407 -11.45 -3.05 6.86
C THR A 407 -10.83 -2.41 5.62
N LEU A 408 -9.53 -2.07 5.65
CA LEU A 408 -8.88 -1.42 4.52
C LEU A 408 -8.68 -2.38 3.34
N TYR A 409 -8.40 -3.64 3.60
CA TYR A 409 -8.39 -4.69 2.58
C TYR A 409 -9.75 -4.78 1.87
N ARG A 410 -10.84 -4.92 2.64
CA ARG A 410 -12.21 -4.99 2.07
C ARG A 410 -12.55 -3.74 1.27
N ARG A 411 -12.19 -2.56 1.76
CA ARG A 411 -12.41 -1.28 1.05
C ARG A 411 -11.63 -1.22 -0.26
N TYR A 412 -10.38 -1.69 -0.27
CA TYR A 412 -9.56 -1.74 -1.47
C TYR A 412 -10.15 -2.68 -2.52
N ILE A 413 -10.59 -3.88 -2.11
CA ILE A 413 -11.25 -4.82 -3.02
C ILE A 413 -12.52 -4.20 -3.61
N ALA A 414 -13.39 -3.61 -2.78
CA ALA A 414 -14.62 -2.96 -3.23
C ALA A 414 -14.33 -1.83 -4.25
N HIS A 415 -13.36 -0.96 -3.94
CA HIS A 415 -12.90 0.10 -4.82
C HIS A 415 -12.46 -0.42 -6.19
N ARG A 416 -11.61 -1.45 -6.22
CA ARG A 416 -11.09 -2.02 -7.46
C ARG A 416 -12.19 -2.68 -8.31
N LEU A 417 -13.17 -3.31 -7.66
CA LEU A 417 -14.33 -3.87 -8.36
C LEU A 417 -15.21 -2.76 -8.97
N ALA A 418 -15.46 -1.66 -8.23
CA ALA A 418 -16.23 -0.53 -8.74
C ALA A 418 -15.53 0.15 -9.94
N GLN A 419 -14.21 0.31 -9.89
CA GLN A 419 -13.43 0.85 -11.01
C GLN A 419 -13.50 -0.03 -12.28
N CYS A 420 -13.56 -1.35 -12.10
CA CYS A 420 -13.70 -2.26 -13.23
C CYS A 420 -15.08 -2.12 -13.90
N GLY A 421 -16.16 -1.99 -13.11
CA GLY A 421 -17.50 -1.75 -13.64
C GLY A 421 -17.61 -0.44 -14.42
N ALA A 422 -17.12 0.67 -13.85
CA ALA A 422 -17.18 1.98 -14.50
C ALA A 422 -16.40 2.07 -15.83
N ARG A 423 -15.29 1.32 -15.95
CA ARG A 423 -14.53 1.22 -17.22
C ARG A 423 -15.27 0.44 -18.30
N ALA A 424 -16.18 -0.47 -17.94
CA ALA A 424 -17.02 -1.17 -18.90
C ALA A 424 -18.17 -0.28 -19.41
N GLU A 425 -18.56 0.74 -18.65
CA GLU A 425 -19.66 1.66 -18.97
C GLU A 425 -19.23 2.88 -19.80
N THR A 426 -17.92 3.16 -19.92
CA THR A 426 -17.41 4.27 -20.75
C THR A 426 -17.02 3.73 -22.13
N PRO A 427 -17.79 3.96 -23.21
CA PRO A 427 -17.35 3.59 -24.55
C PRO A 427 -16.11 4.39 -24.91
N ALA A 428 -15.14 3.74 -25.54
CA ALA A 428 -13.98 4.42 -26.12
C ALA A 428 -14.49 5.47 -27.11
N SER A 429 -14.23 6.75 -26.81
CA SER A 429 -14.40 7.81 -27.79
C SER A 429 -13.34 7.62 -28.88
N ASP A 430 -13.76 7.22 -30.07
CA ASP A 430 -12.90 7.11 -31.26
C ASP A 430 -12.23 8.47 -31.55
N PRO A 431 -10.89 8.52 -31.73
CA PRO A 431 -10.17 9.73 -32.08
C PRO A 431 -10.18 10.02 -33.60
N ALA A 432 -11.30 9.76 -34.28
CA ALA A 432 -11.41 9.88 -35.74
C ALA A 432 -12.63 10.72 -36.17
N ALA A 433 -12.66 11.99 -35.76
CA ALA A 433 -13.53 12.99 -36.39
C ALA A 433 -12.92 14.39 -36.22
N GLY A 434 -11.97 14.74 -37.08
CA GLY A 434 -11.33 16.05 -36.99
C GLY A 434 -10.31 16.33 -38.09
N ALA A 435 -10.57 15.95 -39.33
CA ALA A 435 -9.81 16.46 -40.48
C ALA A 435 -10.59 16.29 -41.79
N THR A 436 -11.41 17.28 -42.14
CA THR A 436 -11.67 17.66 -43.54
C THR A 436 -12.54 18.92 -43.58
N THR A 437 -11.94 20.06 -43.95
CA THR A 437 -12.37 20.98 -45.01
C THR A 437 -11.59 22.29 -44.90
N ALA A 438 -10.55 22.44 -45.72
CA ALA A 438 -10.07 23.75 -46.14
C ALA A 438 -9.85 23.69 -47.66
N VAL A 439 -10.79 24.32 -48.36
CA VAL A 439 -10.83 24.48 -49.81
C VAL A 439 -9.77 25.51 -50.24
N SER A 440 -9.27 25.27 -51.45
CA SER A 440 -8.23 25.98 -52.18
C SER A 440 -8.53 27.46 -52.45
N GLY A 441 -7.45 28.26 -52.47
CA GLY A 441 -7.40 29.63 -52.99
C GLY A 441 -6.01 29.89 -53.59
N ARG A 442 -6.00 30.22 -54.88
CA ARG A 442 -4.86 30.25 -55.83
C ARG A 442 -3.88 31.42 -55.67
N SER A 443 -2.62 31.11 -56.04
CA SER A 443 -1.66 31.83 -56.92
C SER A 443 -1.16 33.25 -56.58
N GLY A 444 0.16 33.44 -56.62
CA GLY A 444 0.76 34.74 -56.94
C GLY A 444 2.26 34.95 -56.62
N SER A 445 3.14 34.37 -57.43
CA SER A 445 4.52 34.78 -57.80
C SER A 445 5.67 35.01 -56.78
N PRO A 446 6.94 34.83 -57.24
CA PRO A 446 8.16 34.89 -56.42
C PRO A 446 8.93 36.21 -56.58
N VAL A 447 10.19 36.23 -56.10
CA VAL A 447 11.22 37.31 -56.05
C VAL A 447 11.28 37.89 -54.63
N ARG A 448 12.35 37.76 -53.83
CA ARG A 448 13.79 37.61 -54.08
C ARG A 448 14.46 36.90 -52.90
#